data_AF-A0A7C1R4X2-F1
#
_entry.id   AF-A0A7C1R4X2-F1
#
_cell.length_a   1.000
_cell.length_b   1.000
_cell.length_c   1.000
_cell.angle_alpha   90.00
_cell.angle_beta   90.00
_cell.angle_gamma   90.00
#
_symmetry.space_group_name_H-M   'P 1'
#
loop_
_entity.id
_entity.type
_entity.pdbx_description
1 polymer ?
#
loop_
_entity_poly.entity_id
_entity_poly.type
_entity_poly.pdbx_seq_one_letter_code
_entity_poly.pdbx_strand_id
1 'polypeptide(L)'
;MKTKLSFLLYLIVFSLFLQPSCQDRLFDNPYDPLAGEIVFEVVSTISTPSYVPLGLCWDGSTIWSVDGYNDTLYSLNRLSGAQVRALTSPLQATTGVAYDLSLIHI
;
A
#
# COMPACT_ATOMS: atom_id res chain seq x y z
N MET A 1 41.76 14.98 -23.60
CA MET A 1 41.35 14.57 -22.23
C MET A 1 40.38 15.55 -21.56
N LYS A 2 40.61 16.88 -21.60
CA LYS A 2 39.77 17.88 -20.89
C LYS A 2 38.31 17.97 -21.36
N THR A 3 38.02 17.72 -22.63
CA THR A 3 36.67 17.80 -23.22
C THR A 3 35.74 16.67 -22.77
N LYS A 4 36.26 15.44 -22.62
CA LYS A 4 35.48 14.31 -22.10
C LYS A 4 35.10 14.49 -20.63
N LEU A 5 35.98 15.08 -19.83
CA LEU A 5 35.73 15.38 -18.43
C LEU A 5 34.68 16.49 -18.26
N SER A 6 34.72 17.52 -19.10
CA SER A 6 33.71 18.60 -19.14
C SER A 6 32.32 18.08 -19.53
N PHE A 7 32.26 17.21 -20.54
CA PHE A 7 31.00 16.59 -20.98
C PHE A 7 30.41 15.65 -19.91
N LEU A 8 31.25 14.87 -19.23
CA LEU A 8 30.81 14.02 -18.12
C LEU A 8 30.26 14.86 -16.95
N LEU A 9 30.90 15.99 -16.63
CA LEU A 9 30.43 16.91 -15.60
C LEU A 9 29.08 17.52 -15.98
N TYR A 10 28.89 17.91 -17.25
CA TYR A 10 27.62 18.41 -17.76
C TYR A 10 26.49 17.36 -17.64
N LEU A 11 26.78 16.10 -17.97
CA LEU A 11 25.80 15.01 -17.82
C LEU A 11 25.43 14.75 -16.37
N ILE A 12 26.39 14.80 -15.44
CA ILE A 12 26.14 14.64 -14.00
C ILE A 12 25.28 15.80 -13.48
N VAL A 13 25.62 17.04 -13.83
CA VAL A 13 24.84 18.21 -13.41
C VAL A 13 23.42 18.12 -13.98
N PHE A 14 23.28 17.81 -15.27
CA PHE A 14 21.98 17.62 -15.91
C PHE A 14 21.15 16.50 -15.27
N SER A 15 21.77 15.38 -14.88
CA SER A 15 21.05 14.30 -14.18
C SER A 15 20.63 14.72 -12.77
N LEU A 16 21.50 15.39 -12.01
CA LEU A 16 21.18 15.88 -10.65
C LEU A 16 20.02 16.90 -10.67
N PHE A 17 19.92 17.72 -11.72
CA PHE A 17 18.80 18.66 -11.91
C PHE A 17 17.46 17.97 -12.20
N LEU A 18 17.46 16.74 -12.71
CA LEU A 18 16.26 15.97 -13.05
C LEU A 18 15.84 14.96 -11.97
N GLN A 19 16.66 14.69 -10.97
CA GLN A 19 16.31 13.79 -9.86
C GLN A 19 15.04 14.18 -9.08
N PRO A 20 14.72 15.47 -8.85
CA PRO A 20 13.53 15.86 -8.07
C PRO A 20 12.19 15.50 -8.73
N SER A 21 12.16 15.27 -10.05
CA SER A 21 10.90 14.96 -10.76
C SER A 21 10.47 13.49 -10.64
N CYS A 22 11.33 12.62 -10.08
CA CYS A 22 11.03 11.21 -9.84
C CYS A 22 10.76 10.88 -8.35
N GLN A 23 10.61 11.88 -7.47
CA GLN A 23 10.19 11.61 -6.10
C GLN A 23 8.71 11.23 -6.09
N ASP A 24 8.42 9.94 -5.95
CA ASP A 24 7.06 9.44 -5.74
C ASP A 24 6.65 9.77 -4.30
N ARG A 25 5.80 10.80 -4.17
CA ARG A 25 5.41 11.40 -2.88
C ARG A 25 4.15 10.77 -2.31
N LEU A 26 3.87 9.51 -2.63
CA LEU A 26 2.62 8.81 -2.28
C LEU A 26 2.37 8.76 -0.75
N PHE A 27 3.41 8.90 0.07
CA PHE A 27 3.33 8.93 1.54
C PHE A 27 3.88 10.20 2.18
N ASP A 28 4.18 11.23 1.39
CA ASP A 28 4.65 12.49 1.95
C ASP A 28 3.46 13.25 2.52
N ASN A 29 3.19 13.03 3.81
CA ASN A 29 2.29 13.90 4.55
C ASN A 29 2.95 15.29 4.67
N PRO A 30 2.43 16.35 4.02
CA PRO A 30 3.02 17.69 4.07
C PRO A 30 2.97 18.32 5.47
N TYR A 31 2.23 17.70 6.41
CA TYR A 31 2.11 18.13 7.80
C TYR A 31 2.89 17.26 8.77
N ASP A 32 3.62 16.24 8.30
CA ASP A 32 4.49 15.46 9.17
C ASP A 32 5.82 16.21 9.38
N PRO A 33 6.13 16.69 10.60
CA PRO A 33 7.39 17.40 10.87
C PRO A 33 8.63 16.50 10.75
N LEU A 34 8.45 15.19 10.64
CA LEU A 34 9.51 14.20 10.39
C LEU A 34 9.52 13.70 8.93
N ALA A 35 8.72 14.32 8.03
CA ALA A 35 8.72 13.97 6.62
C ALA A 35 10.12 14.16 6.01
N GLY A 36 10.74 13.05 5.63
CA GLY A 36 11.98 12.98 4.88
C GLY A 36 11.85 11.93 3.79
N GLU A 37 12.91 11.73 3.01
CA GLU A 37 12.96 10.62 2.05
C GLU A 37 12.91 9.28 2.82
N ILE A 38 11.74 8.68 2.89
CA ILE A 38 11.54 7.34 3.47
C ILE A 38 11.45 6.36 2.31
N VAL A 39 12.43 5.47 2.23
CA VAL A 39 12.40 4.36 1.27
C VAL A 39 11.58 3.23 1.89
N PHE A 40 10.48 2.87 1.23
CA PHE A 40 9.69 1.71 1.59
C PHE A 40 10.16 0.49 0.79
N GLU A 41 10.29 -0.64 1.47
CA GLU A 41 10.54 -1.94 0.84
C GLU A 41 9.35 -2.87 1.10
N VAL A 42 8.93 -3.61 0.07
CA VAL A 42 7.91 -4.65 0.23
C VAL A 42 8.51 -5.82 0.98
N VAL A 43 8.21 -5.92 2.27
CA VAL A 43 8.72 -7.00 3.14
C VAL A 43 7.97 -8.32 2.95
N SER A 44 6.72 -8.27 2.52
CA SER A 44 5.87 -9.46 2.33
C SER A 44 4.66 -9.16 1.46
N THR A 45 4.23 -10.15 0.68
CA THR A 45 3.00 -10.10 -0.13
C THR A 45 2.09 -11.24 0.28
N ILE A 46 0.81 -10.93 0.48
CA ILE A 46 -0.24 -11.91 0.80
C ILE A 46 -1.20 -11.96 -0.38
N SER A 47 -1.40 -13.15 -0.94
CA SER A 47 -2.43 -13.38 -1.95
C SER A 47 -3.81 -13.37 -1.28
N THR A 48 -4.71 -12.52 -1.77
CA THR A 48 -6.10 -12.52 -1.32
C THR A 48 -6.91 -13.60 -2.04
N PRO A 49 -7.84 -14.28 -1.37
CA PRO A 49 -8.82 -15.15 -2.01
C PRO A 49 -9.94 -14.35 -2.72
N SER A 50 -10.03 -13.04 -2.48
CA SER A 50 -11.04 -12.16 -3.10
C SER A 50 -10.89 -12.13 -4.62
N TYR A 51 -12.01 -12.28 -5.33
CA TYR A 51 -12.04 -12.10 -6.78
C TYR A 51 -11.92 -10.62 -7.15
N VAL A 52 -12.62 -9.73 -6.44
CA VAL A 52 -12.50 -8.28 -6.58
C VAL A 52 -12.22 -7.66 -5.20
N PRO A 53 -10.94 -7.56 -4.78
CA PRO A 53 -10.60 -6.94 -3.51
C PRO A 53 -10.84 -5.43 -3.54
N LEU A 54 -11.67 -4.90 -2.64
CA LEU A 54 -12.03 -3.46 -2.61
C LEU A 54 -11.62 -2.74 -1.31
N GLY A 55 -11.73 -3.41 -0.17
CA GLY A 55 -11.48 -2.81 1.15
C GLY A 55 -10.54 -3.67 2.00
N LEU A 56 -9.74 -3.02 2.85
CA LEU A 56 -8.80 -3.68 3.76
C LEU A 56 -8.81 -3.00 5.14
N CYS A 57 -8.86 -3.79 6.23
CA CYS A 57 -8.62 -3.28 7.58
C CYS A 57 -7.87 -4.30 8.46
N TRP A 58 -7.42 -3.85 9.64
CA TRP A 58 -6.72 -4.66 10.63
C TRP A 58 -7.44 -4.58 11.96
N ASP A 59 -7.80 -5.73 12.54
CA ASP A 59 -8.54 -5.81 13.80
C ASP A 59 -7.63 -5.95 15.05
N GLY A 60 -6.31 -5.93 14.87
CA GLY A 60 -5.34 -6.26 15.94
C GLY A 60 -4.81 -7.70 15.89
N SER A 61 -5.45 -8.60 15.16
CA SER A 61 -5.07 -10.03 15.07
C SER A 61 -5.07 -10.61 13.64
N THR A 62 -6.02 -10.22 12.79
CA THR A 62 -6.20 -10.70 11.42
C THR A 62 -6.44 -9.53 10.46
N ILE A 63 -5.99 -9.71 9.22
CA ILE A 63 -6.22 -8.75 8.14
C ILE A 63 -7.56 -9.08 7.51
N TRP A 64 -8.45 -8.10 7.39
CA TRP A 64 -9.76 -8.26 6.78
C TRP A 64 -9.78 -7.66 5.39
N SER A 65 -10.14 -8.46 4.38
CA SER A 65 -10.26 -8.07 2.98
C SER A 65 -11.70 -8.26 2.49
N VAL A 66 -12.24 -7.26 1.79
CA VAL A 66 -13.58 -7.34 1.18
C VAL A 66 -13.46 -7.82 -0.26
N ASP A 67 -14.21 -8.87 -0.61
CA ASP A 67 -14.50 -9.24 -1.99
C ASP A 67 -15.82 -8.62 -2.43
N GLY A 68 -15.74 -7.58 -3.27
CA GLY A 68 -16.91 -6.86 -3.76
C GLY A 68 -17.72 -7.60 -4.81
N TYR A 69 -17.20 -8.69 -5.37
CA TYR A 69 -17.97 -9.52 -6.31
C TYR A 69 -18.82 -10.55 -5.56
N ASN A 70 -18.25 -11.17 -4.53
CA ASN A 70 -18.91 -12.22 -3.75
C ASN A 70 -19.58 -11.70 -2.47
N ASP A 71 -19.56 -10.39 -2.23
CA ASP A 71 -20.05 -9.76 -0.99
C ASP A 71 -19.56 -10.47 0.27
N THR A 72 -18.26 -10.80 0.28
CA THR A 72 -17.66 -11.63 1.32
C THR A 72 -16.44 -10.94 1.92
N LEU A 73 -16.39 -10.94 3.25
CA LEU A 73 -15.25 -10.47 4.03
C LEU A 73 -14.39 -11.66 4.43
N TYR A 74 -13.14 -11.68 3.98
CA TYR A 74 -12.16 -12.68 4.36
C TYR A 74 -11.24 -12.14 5.45
N SER A 75 -11.13 -12.85 6.56
CA SER A 75 -10.08 -12.63 7.56
C SER A 75 -8.89 -13.54 7.26
N LEU A 76 -7.71 -12.95 7.15
CA LEU A 76 -6.46 -13.60 6.74
C LEU A 76 -5.43 -13.51 7.86
N ASN A 77 -4.66 -14.58 8.02
CA ASN A 77 -3.48 -14.56 8.88
C ASN A 77 -2.44 -13.59 8.31
N ARG A 78 -1.94 -12.66 9.13
CA ARG A 78 -1.00 -11.62 8.68
C ARG A 78 0.38 -12.11 8.22
N LEU A 79 0.78 -13.33 8.59
CA LEU A 79 2.10 -13.88 8.26
C LEU A 79 2.00 -14.82 7.07
N SER A 80 1.03 -15.74 7.10
CA SER A 80 0.91 -16.78 6.08
C SER A 80 -0.06 -16.42 4.96
N GLY A 81 -0.94 -15.44 5.16
CA GLY A 81 -2.06 -15.17 4.25
C GLY A 81 -3.19 -16.20 4.30
N ALA A 82 -3.09 -17.21 5.16
CA ALA A 82 -4.10 -18.25 5.26
C ALA A 82 -5.44 -17.67 5.73
N GLN A 83 -6.53 -18.07 5.06
CA GLN A 83 -7.88 -17.70 5.48
C GLN A 83 -8.18 -18.29 6.86
N VAL A 84 -8.54 -17.42 7.80
CA VAL A 84 -8.95 -17.80 9.15
C VAL A 84 -10.48 -17.95 9.21
N ARG A 85 -11.21 -16.99 8.62
CA ARG A 85 -12.69 -16.95 8.58
C ARG A 85 -13.18 -16.19 7.35
N ALA A 86 -14.43 -16.45 6.95
CA ALA A 86 -15.16 -15.65 5.98
C ALA A 86 -16.53 -15.26 6.54
N LEU A 87 -16.96 -14.02 6.29
CA LEU A 87 -18.27 -13.50 6.67
C LEU A 87 -18.98 -12.98 5.42
N THR A 88 -20.25 -13.31 5.24
CA THR A 88 -21.06 -12.73 4.17
C THR A 88 -21.54 -11.35 4.61
N SER A 89 -21.36 -10.37 3.72
CA SER A 89 -21.91 -9.04 3.91
C SER A 89 -23.44 -9.06 3.76
N PRO A 90 -24.19 -8.36 4.62
CA PRO A 90 -25.61 -8.11 4.42
C PRO A 90 -25.88 -7.08 3.30
N LEU A 91 -24.85 -6.35 2.85
CA LEU A 91 -24.95 -5.35 1.78
C LEU A 91 -24.58 -5.98 0.42
N GLN A 92 -25.27 -5.54 -0.63
CA GLN A 92 -24.88 -5.84 -2.00
C GLN A 92 -23.77 -4.89 -2.45
N ALA A 93 -22.74 -5.43 -3.11
CA ALA A 93 -21.55 -4.73 -3.57
C ALA A 93 -20.79 -4.00 -2.44
N THR A 94 -20.36 -4.75 -1.43
CA THR A 94 -19.59 -4.18 -0.32
C THR A 94 -18.23 -3.69 -0.81
N THR A 95 -17.91 -2.42 -0.56
CA THR A 95 -16.68 -1.78 -1.09
C THR A 95 -15.65 -1.48 -0.02
N GLY A 96 -16.08 -1.04 1.16
CA GLY A 96 -15.21 -0.60 2.25
C GLY A 96 -15.29 -1.51 3.47
N VAL A 97 -14.26 -1.48 4.30
CA VAL A 97 -14.28 -2.07 5.63
C VAL A 97 -13.43 -1.23 6.59
N ALA A 98 -13.92 -1.02 7.81
CA ALA A 98 -13.22 -0.29 8.86
C ALA A 98 -13.30 -1.03 10.19
N TYR A 99 -12.31 -0.83 11.07
CA TYR A 99 -12.30 -1.39 12.43
C TYR A 99 -12.21 -0.24 13.44
N ASP A 100 -13.13 -0.20 14.41
CA ASP A 100 -13.22 0.89 15.40
C ASP A 100 -12.62 0.52 16.77
N LEU A 101 -11.73 -0.47 16.81
CA LEU A 101 -11.18 -1.06 18.05
C LEU A 101 -12.15 -1.95 18.83
N SER A 102 -13.37 -2.14 18.33
CA SER A 102 -14.35 -3.07 18.89
C SER A 102 -14.95 -3.99 17.84
N LEU A 103 -15.37 -3.42 16.70
CA LEU A 103 -16.16 -4.08 15.67
C LEU A 103 -15.69 -3.66 14.28
N ILE A 104 -16.05 -4.52 13.33
CA ILE A 104 -15.82 -4.31 11.91
C ILE A 104 -17.09 -3.69 11.31
N HIS A 105 -16.90 -2.61 10.55
CA HIS A 105 -17.94 -1.87 9.87
C HIS A 105 -17.75 -1.99 8.37
N ILE A 106 -18.87 -2.09 7.65
CA ILE A 106 -18.98 -2.25 6.19
C ILE A 106 -20.09 -1.36 5.65
#